data_AF-A0A5A9N0W8-F1
#
_entry.id   AF-A0A5A9N0W8-F1
#
_cell.length_a   1.000
_cell.length_b   1.000
_cell.length_c   1.000
_cell.angle_alpha   90.00
_cell.angle_beta   90.00
_cell.angle_gamma   90.00
#
_symmetry.space_group_name_H-M   'P 1'
#
loop_
_entity.id
_entity.type
_entity.pdbx_description
1 polymer ?
#
loop_
_entity_poly.entity_id
_entity_poly.type
_entity_poly.pdbx_seq_one_letter_code
_entity_poly.pdbx_strand_id
1 'polypeptide(L)'
;MLMSRGGLALHYHHVCRGVMLTQIREKKRWMKAYTLIMERKRKIEGPPPPKPRSQQANFDYHAEVEAFSVRLQESFSMDLLKTAFVNPCYLRSEEERRHLLGLNAENTALNLKDNRELQTHGQQFTQGFLSNWCRGNFPSLPEEGVTAVVSHLTGSEVMCHVARNLAVDELTMSAEFPVPDEILKGTFFAVIGALEQSTGSVRPGLFIRDFLVTQLIGKDLFDMWKVVDPMALLVKELSCKGIALPEPRLIRSAGDSTVLPLYFVGLYSDRKLLAQGPGETVLAAEEEAARVALRKLYGYTENRRPWDFSTPTEQLQNPRAQALTSG
;
A
#
# COMPACT_ATOMS: atom_id res chain seq x y z
N MET A 1 93.57 -53.89 -17.26
CA MET A 1 93.03 -55.08 -16.59
C MET A 1 91.52 -54.94 -16.46
N LEU A 2 90.80 -55.84 -17.15
CA LEU A 2 89.49 -56.46 -16.82
C LEU A 2 88.33 -55.58 -16.28
N MET A 3 87.34 -55.25 -17.13
CA MET A 3 85.97 -55.86 -17.25
C MET A 3 85.02 -55.37 -16.13
N SER A 4 83.80 -54.85 -16.35
CA SER A 4 82.72 -55.32 -17.21
C SER A 4 81.59 -54.28 -17.28
N ARG A 5 80.70 -54.46 -18.26
CA ARG A 5 79.56 -53.63 -18.69
C ARG A 5 78.51 -53.34 -17.60
N GLY A 6 77.92 -52.15 -17.64
CA GLY A 6 76.63 -51.84 -16.99
C GLY A 6 75.90 -50.74 -17.77
N GLY A 7 74.80 -51.09 -18.43
CA GLY A 7 74.02 -50.18 -19.27
C GLY A 7 73.28 -49.11 -18.47
N LEU A 8 73.19 -47.92 -19.06
CA LEU A 8 72.44 -46.77 -18.57
C LEU A 8 70.93 -47.05 -18.65
N ALA A 9 70.26 -47.20 -17.51
CA ALA A 9 68.81 -47.08 -17.41
C ALA A 9 68.47 -45.68 -16.86
N LEU A 10 68.13 -44.76 -17.75
CA LEU A 10 67.55 -43.45 -17.40
C LEU A 10 66.11 -43.69 -16.90
N HIS A 11 65.93 -43.75 -15.58
CA HIS A 11 64.60 -43.70 -14.97
C HIS A 11 64.22 -42.23 -14.75
N TYR A 12 63.57 -41.64 -15.75
CA TYR A 12 62.84 -40.38 -15.59
C TYR A 12 61.64 -40.65 -14.69
N HIS A 13 61.76 -40.33 -13.39
CA HIS A 13 60.60 -40.20 -12.54
C HIS A 13 59.81 -38.96 -12.99
N HIS A 14 58.76 -39.19 -13.78
CA HIS A 14 57.69 -38.21 -13.92
C HIS A 14 57.09 -37.99 -12.53
N VAL A 15 57.55 -36.94 -11.85
CA VAL A 15 56.82 -36.38 -10.72
C VAL A 15 55.58 -35.72 -11.31
N CYS A 16 54.53 -36.51 -11.51
CA CYS A 16 53.19 -35.98 -11.64
C CYS A 16 52.90 -35.27 -10.31
N ARG A 17 53.08 -33.95 -10.26
CA ARG A 17 52.41 -33.10 -9.28
C ARG A 17 50.92 -33.27 -9.53
N GLY A 18 50.33 -34.31 -8.91
CA GLY A 18 48.90 -34.43 -8.80
C GLY A 18 48.43 -33.19 -8.06
N VAL A 19 47.81 -32.26 -8.77
CA VAL A 19 47.02 -31.22 -8.13
C VAL A 19 45.90 -31.98 -7.42
N MET A 20 46.05 -32.17 -6.11
CA MET A 20 44.97 -32.62 -5.24
C MET A 20 43.88 -31.56 -5.30
N LEU A 21 42.97 -31.70 -6.26
CA LEU A 21 41.68 -31.03 -6.24
C LEU A 21 40.90 -31.66 -5.10
N THR A 22 41.11 -31.17 -3.87
CA THR A 22 40.17 -31.39 -2.79
C THR A 22 38.85 -30.78 -3.25
N GLN A 23 37.90 -31.61 -3.68
CA GLN A 23 36.52 -31.19 -3.82
C GLN A 23 36.02 -30.80 -2.42
N ILE A 24 36.19 -29.53 -2.09
CA ILE A 24 35.52 -28.93 -0.95
C ILE A 24 34.06 -28.83 -1.38
N ARG A 25 33.25 -29.84 -1.03
CA ARG A 25 31.80 -29.66 -1.06
C ARG A 25 31.50 -28.56 -0.04
N GLU A 26 31.18 -27.35 -0.51
CA GLU A 26 30.78 -26.22 0.34
C GLU A 26 29.70 -26.61 1.37
N LYS A 27 28.87 -27.61 1.01
CA LYS A 27 27.82 -28.16 1.86
C LYS A 27 28.24 -29.49 2.48
N LYS A 28 28.27 -29.53 3.81
CA LYS A 28 28.59 -30.72 4.60
C LYS A 28 27.55 -31.82 4.36
N ARG A 29 27.97 -33.09 4.25
CA ARG A 29 27.10 -34.24 3.92
C ARG A 29 25.92 -34.44 4.89
N TRP A 30 26.09 -34.07 6.16
CA TRP A 30 25.03 -34.14 7.18
C TRP A 30 23.92 -33.10 6.99
N MET A 31 24.19 -32.00 6.28
CA MET A 31 23.25 -30.88 6.12
C MET A 31 21.95 -31.33 5.46
N LYS A 32 22.01 -32.22 4.45
CA LYS A 32 20.81 -32.75 3.77
C LYS A 32 19.90 -33.54 4.71
N ALA A 33 20.48 -34.38 5.57
CA ALA A 33 19.71 -35.17 6.53
C ALA A 33 19.07 -34.25 7.58
N TYR A 34 19.83 -33.27 8.06
CA TYR A 34 19.35 -32.27 9.01
C TYR A 34 18.20 -31.42 8.45
N THR A 35 18.32 -30.89 7.23
CA THR A 35 17.26 -30.07 6.61
C THR A 35 15.97 -30.86 6.43
N LEU A 36 16.05 -32.12 5.99
CA LEU A 36 14.88 -32.97 5.81
C LEU A 36 14.19 -33.28 7.15
N ILE A 37 14.96 -33.49 8.22
CA ILE A 37 14.41 -33.65 9.58
C ILE A 37 13.72 -32.37 10.04
N MET A 38 14.34 -31.20 9.82
CA MET A 38 13.75 -29.92 10.20
C MET A 38 12.48 -29.58 9.41
N GLU A 39 12.45 -29.89 8.11
CA GLU A 39 11.24 -29.79 7.28
C GLU A 39 10.12 -30.71 7.81
N ARG A 40 10.46 -31.93 8.22
CA ARG A 40 9.50 -32.87 8.81
C ARG A 40 8.96 -32.36 10.15
N LYS A 41 9.81 -31.82 11.01
CA LYS A 41 9.39 -31.18 12.27
C LYS A 41 8.45 -30.01 11.99
N ARG A 42 8.80 -29.13 11.05
CA ARG A 42 7.96 -27.99 10.64
C ARG A 42 6.58 -28.42 10.11
N LYS A 43 6.49 -29.56 9.41
CA LYS A 43 5.21 -30.12 8.96
C LYS A 43 4.34 -30.63 10.12
N ILE A 44 4.95 -31.13 11.19
CA ILE A 44 4.25 -31.69 12.35
C ILE A 44 3.87 -30.59 13.35
N GLU A 45 4.82 -29.72 13.68
CA GLU A 45 4.70 -28.67 14.72
C GLU A 45 4.07 -27.37 14.17
N GLY A 46 4.03 -27.21 12.85
CA GLY A 46 3.62 -25.97 12.19
C GLY A 46 4.76 -24.94 12.13
N PRO A 47 4.51 -23.78 11.49
CA PRO A 47 5.48 -22.68 11.51
C PRO A 47 5.58 -22.08 12.93
N PRO A 48 6.78 -21.68 13.37
CA PRO A 48 6.93 -20.95 14.62
C PRO A 48 6.16 -19.61 14.56
N PRO A 49 5.81 -19.02 15.73
CA PRO A 49 5.21 -17.69 15.74
C PRO A 49 6.15 -16.70 15.04
N PRO A 50 5.58 -15.75 14.28
CA PRO A 50 6.38 -14.80 13.52
C PRO A 50 7.18 -13.95 14.51
N LYS A 51 8.43 -13.64 14.15
CA LYS A 51 9.32 -12.79 14.95
C LYS A 51 9.64 -11.50 14.20
N PRO A 52 9.78 -10.37 14.90
CA PRO A 52 10.21 -9.12 14.27
C PRO A 52 11.48 -9.32 13.46
N ARG A 53 11.56 -8.66 12.30
CA ARG A 53 12.74 -8.74 11.42
C ARG A 53 14.01 -8.28 12.12
N SER A 54 13.88 -7.33 13.04
CA SER A 54 14.96 -6.80 13.89
C SER A 54 15.60 -7.83 14.84
N GLN A 55 14.87 -8.88 15.21
CA GLN A 55 15.40 -9.96 16.06
C GLN A 55 16.10 -11.06 15.27
N GLN A 56 16.03 -11.02 13.93
CA GLN A 56 16.67 -12.00 13.07
C GLN A 56 18.12 -11.59 12.78
N ALA A 57 18.95 -12.54 12.34
CA ALA A 57 20.32 -12.25 11.96
C ALA A 57 20.38 -11.25 10.78
N ASN A 58 21.53 -10.58 10.62
CA ASN A 58 21.80 -9.64 9.52
C ASN A 58 20.77 -8.51 9.46
N PHE A 59 20.64 -7.75 10.55
CA PHE A 59 19.79 -6.56 10.61
C PHE A 59 20.60 -5.41 11.20
N ASP A 60 20.66 -4.30 10.47
CA ASP A 60 21.23 -3.04 10.94
C ASP A 60 20.19 -1.94 10.78
N TYR A 61 19.64 -1.48 11.90
CA TYR A 61 18.55 -0.50 11.90
C TYR A 61 18.93 0.80 11.18
N HIS A 62 20.18 1.27 11.31
CA HIS A 62 20.57 2.53 10.69
C HIS A 62 20.62 2.41 9.17
N ALA A 63 21.25 1.35 8.66
CA ALA A 63 21.37 1.10 7.23
C ALA A 63 20.01 0.83 6.58
N GLU A 64 19.11 0.12 7.27
CA GLU A 64 17.76 -0.18 6.75
C GLU A 64 16.89 1.10 6.66
N VAL A 65 16.98 2.01 7.63
CA VAL A 65 16.28 3.30 7.57
C VAL A 65 16.85 4.21 6.47
N GLU A 66 18.16 4.21 6.23
CA GLU A 66 18.76 4.93 5.09
C GLU A 66 18.31 4.33 3.76
N ALA A 67 18.34 3.00 3.65
CA ALA A 67 17.89 2.28 2.46
C ALA A 67 16.41 2.56 2.18
N PHE A 68 15.57 2.68 3.21
CA PHE A 68 14.16 3.06 3.08
C PHE A 68 14.00 4.41 2.38
N SER A 69 14.75 5.43 2.81
CA SER A 69 14.74 6.79 2.21
C SER A 69 15.15 6.73 0.73
N VAL A 70 16.29 6.08 0.44
CA VAL A 70 16.86 6.01 -0.91
C VAL A 70 15.96 5.22 -1.86
N ARG A 71 15.35 4.13 -1.38
CA ARG A 71 14.43 3.29 -2.18
C ARG A 71 13.19 4.05 -2.64
N LEU A 72 12.68 4.95 -1.80
CA LEU A 72 11.54 5.82 -2.16
C LEU A 72 11.95 7.01 -3.02
N GLN A 73 13.25 7.23 -3.24
CA GLN A 73 13.80 8.41 -3.91
C GLN A 73 13.44 9.74 -3.21
N GLU A 74 13.25 9.69 -1.89
CA GLU A 74 12.90 10.84 -1.06
C GLU A 74 14.06 11.20 -0.13
N SER A 75 14.17 12.48 0.21
CA SER A 75 15.22 13.01 1.10
C SER A 75 14.68 13.27 2.51
N PHE A 76 14.66 12.24 3.35
CA PHE A 76 14.22 12.36 4.74
C PHE A 76 15.32 12.93 5.65
N SER A 77 14.91 13.66 6.70
CA SER A 77 15.76 13.87 7.87
C SER A 77 15.83 12.57 8.68
N MET A 78 17.04 12.03 8.83
CA MET A 78 17.25 10.72 9.47
C MET A 78 16.76 10.67 10.92
N ASP A 79 16.90 11.77 11.66
CA ASP A 79 16.45 11.84 13.05
C ASP A 79 14.92 11.81 13.13
N LEU A 80 14.25 12.59 12.26
CA LEU A 80 12.78 12.60 12.18
C LEU A 80 12.23 11.24 11.73
N LEU A 81 12.85 10.62 10.73
CA LEU A 81 12.45 9.31 10.24
C LEU A 81 12.63 8.23 11.30
N LYS A 82 13.75 8.24 12.04
CA LYS A 82 13.95 7.35 13.19
C LYS A 82 12.88 7.58 14.27
N THR A 83 12.53 8.82 14.58
CA THR A 83 11.44 9.10 15.54
C THR A 83 10.06 8.67 15.03
N ALA A 84 9.79 8.73 13.72
CA ALA A 84 8.50 8.33 13.15
C ALA A 84 8.18 6.84 13.37
N PHE A 85 9.20 5.98 13.38
CA PHE A 85 9.04 4.55 13.64
C PHE A 85 8.89 4.18 15.12
N VAL A 86 9.12 5.12 16.05
CA VAL A 86 9.05 4.88 17.50
C VAL A 86 7.63 5.11 18.00
N ASN A 87 6.96 4.03 18.44
CA ASN A 87 5.62 4.12 19.00
C ASN A 87 5.63 4.25 20.54
N PRO A 88 4.61 4.90 21.13
CA PRO A 88 4.47 5.00 22.58
C PRO A 88 4.36 3.65 23.30
N CYS A 89 3.78 2.63 22.64
CA CYS A 89 3.69 1.29 23.20
C CYS A 89 5.09 0.66 23.39
N TYR A 90 6.00 0.91 22.43
CA TYR A 90 7.37 0.42 22.50
C TYR A 90 8.14 1.11 23.62
N LEU A 91 8.03 2.43 23.76
CA LEU A 91 8.69 3.16 24.86
C LEU A 91 8.27 2.62 26.23
N ARG A 92 6.96 2.43 26.45
CA ARG A 92 6.45 1.84 27.70
C ARG A 92 7.02 0.46 27.97
N SER A 93 7.03 -0.41 26.95
CA SER A 93 7.57 -1.77 27.11
C SER A 93 9.09 -1.79 27.39
N GLU A 94 9.84 -0.84 26.82
CA GLU A 94 11.27 -0.69 27.06
C GLU A 94 11.56 -0.11 28.45
N GLU A 95 10.76 0.85 28.92
CA GLU A 95 10.83 1.39 30.29
C GLU A 95 10.57 0.29 31.33
N GLU A 96 9.51 -0.50 31.14
CA GLU A 96 9.18 -1.64 31.99
C GLU A 96 10.31 -2.68 32.00
N ARG A 97 10.86 -3.00 30.82
CA ARG A 97 12.00 -3.92 30.71
C ARG A 97 13.24 -3.41 31.44
N ARG A 98 13.56 -2.11 31.36
CA ARG A 98 14.68 -1.50 32.08
C ARG A 98 14.47 -1.53 33.59
N HIS A 99 13.26 -1.23 34.04
CA HIS A 99 12.88 -1.29 35.44
C HIS A 99 13.02 -2.71 36.00
N LEU A 100 12.55 -3.73 35.26
CA LEU A 100 12.70 -5.15 35.65
C LEU A 100 14.17 -5.59 35.77
N LEU A 101 15.06 -4.99 34.98
CA LEU A 101 16.50 -5.26 35.03
C LEU A 101 17.25 -4.44 36.09
N GLY A 102 16.54 -3.59 36.85
CA GLY A 102 17.13 -2.76 37.91
C GLY A 102 17.98 -1.59 37.37
N LEU A 103 17.75 -1.17 36.13
CA LEU A 103 18.42 0.01 35.56
C LEU A 103 17.67 1.27 36.00
N ASN A 104 18.32 2.08 36.85
CA ASN A 104 17.73 3.33 37.35
C ASN A 104 17.59 4.37 36.24
N ALA A 105 16.44 5.07 36.21
CA ALA A 105 16.11 6.09 35.22
C ALA A 105 17.11 7.27 35.18
N GLU A 106 17.79 7.53 36.30
CA GLU A 106 18.74 8.64 36.45
C GLU A 106 20.06 8.42 35.71
N ASN A 107 20.52 7.17 35.54
CA ASN A 107 21.81 6.85 34.91
C ASN A 107 21.70 6.48 33.43
N THR A 108 20.50 6.07 32.95
CA THR A 108 20.28 5.57 31.58
C THR A 108 18.94 6.05 31.02
N ALA A 109 18.75 7.38 30.96
CA ALA A 109 17.55 7.98 30.39
C ALA A 109 17.31 7.51 28.93
N LEU A 110 16.06 7.14 28.63
CA LEU A 110 15.61 6.84 27.28
C LEU A 110 15.45 8.15 26.50
N ASN A 111 16.46 8.52 25.71
CA ASN A 111 16.42 9.70 24.85
C ASN A 111 15.67 9.42 23.53
N LEU A 112 14.53 8.74 23.59
CA LEU A 112 13.67 8.49 22.43
C LEU A 112 12.41 9.34 22.53
N LYS A 113 12.01 9.92 21.39
CA LYS A 113 10.77 10.69 21.28
C LYS A 113 9.69 9.85 20.63
N ASP A 114 8.46 10.04 21.08
CA ASP A 114 7.27 9.42 20.50
C ASP A 114 6.89 10.05 19.16
N ASN A 115 6.31 9.24 18.27
CA ASN A 115 5.84 9.66 16.95
C ASN A 115 4.48 10.37 16.93
N ARG A 116 3.84 10.66 18.08
CA ARG A 116 2.47 11.20 18.15
C ARG A 116 2.30 12.54 17.43
N GLU A 117 3.25 13.46 17.58
CA GLU A 117 3.20 14.78 16.94
C GLU A 117 3.35 14.66 15.42
N LEU A 118 4.24 13.78 14.96
CA LEU A 118 4.41 13.50 13.54
C LEU A 118 3.18 12.82 12.95
N GLN A 119 2.56 11.92 13.71
CA GLN A 119 1.33 11.23 13.32
C GLN A 119 0.18 12.21 13.10
N THR A 120 -0.05 13.13 14.04
CA THR A 120 -1.15 14.11 13.92
C THR A 120 -0.91 15.06 12.75
N HIS A 121 0.33 15.51 12.57
CA HIS A 121 0.71 16.37 11.44
C HIS A 121 0.50 15.66 10.09
N GLY A 122 1.04 14.44 9.95
CA GLY A 122 0.91 13.65 8.74
C GLY A 122 -0.54 13.28 8.42
N GLN A 123 -1.36 13.03 9.44
CA GLN A 123 -2.79 12.78 9.26
C GLN A 123 -3.52 14.01 8.72
N GLN A 124 -3.31 15.19 9.32
CA GLN A 124 -3.93 16.44 8.89
C GLN A 124 -3.50 16.80 7.46
N PHE A 125 -2.21 16.70 7.18
CA PHE A 125 -1.66 16.95 5.84
C PHE A 125 -2.26 16.00 4.80
N THR A 126 -2.31 14.70 5.10
CA THR A 126 -2.85 13.68 4.18
C THR A 126 -4.32 13.92 3.88
N GLN A 127 -5.13 14.18 4.91
CA GLN A 127 -6.56 14.47 4.74
C GLN A 127 -6.80 15.75 3.94
N GLY A 128 -6.03 16.81 4.22
CA GLY A 128 -6.10 18.07 3.48
C GLY A 128 -5.71 17.91 2.01
N PHE A 129 -4.60 17.24 1.74
CA PHE A 129 -4.13 16.97 0.39
C PHE A 129 -5.13 16.13 -0.41
N LEU A 130 -5.60 15.01 0.13
CA LEU A 130 -6.54 14.12 -0.55
C LEU A 130 -7.89 14.80 -0.81
N SER A 131 -8.37 15.62 0.13
CA SER A 131 -9.62 16.39 -0.06
C SER A 131 -9.48 17.39 -1.20
N ASN A 132 -8.37 18.13 -1.23
CA ASN A 132 -8.09 19.09 -2.31
C ASN A 132 -7.91 18.37 -3.65
N TRP A 133 -7.23 17.23 -3.66
CA TRP A 133 -7.06 16.40 -4.85
C TRP A 133 -8.40 15.89 -5.38
N CYS A 134 -9.30 15.43 -4.50
CA CYS A 134 -10.64 14.97 -4.90
C CYS A 134 -11.46 16.12 -5.49
N ARG A 135 -11.48 17.29 -4.85
CA ARG A 135 -12.21 18.47 -5.37
C ARG A 135 -11.67 18.94 -6.71
N GLY A 136 -10.36 18.90 -6.91
CA GLY A 136 -9.73 19.29 -8.17
C GLY A 136 -10.04 18.34 -9.33
N ASN A 137 -10.09 17.03 -9.08
CA ASN A 137 -10.36 16.03 -10.13
C ASN A 137 -11.86 15.76 -10.35
N PHE A 138 -12.68 15.91 -9.30
CA PHE A 138 -14.11 15.63 -9.33
C PHE A 138 -14.91 16.82 -8.77
N PRO A 139 -14.99 17.94 -9.50
CA PRO A 139 -15.65 19.16 -9.01
C PRO A 139 -17.17 19.01 -8.82
N SER A 140 -17.77 17.99 -9.45
CA SER A 140 -19.20 17.70 -9.31
C SER A 140 -19.54 16.78 -8.13
N LEU A 141 -18.54 16.23 -7.43
CA LEU A 141 -18.74 15.32 -6.32
C LEU A 141 -19.10 16.10 -5.03
N PRO A 142 -20.16 15.72 -4.29
CA PRO A 142 -20.51 16.38 -3.04
C PRO A 142 -19.47 16.11 -1.94
N GLU A 143 -19.45 16.96 -0.91
CA GLU A 143 -18.53 16.81 0.23
C GLU A 143 -18.71 15.47 0.97
N GLU A 144 -19.92 14.92 1.01
CA GLU A 144 -20.19 13.56 1.54
C GLU A 144 -19.43 12.48 0.75
N GLY A 145 -19.36 12.60 -0.57
CA GLY A 145 -18.60 11.69 -1.43
C GLY A 145 -17.08 11.89 -1.28
N VAL A 146 -16.62 13.14 -1.19
CA VAL A 146 -15.20 13.46 -0.98
C VAL A 146 -14.71 12.87 0.34
N THR A 147 -15.47 13.10 1.42
CA THR A 147 -15.13 12.56 2.75
C THR A 147 -15.14 11.04 2.77
N ALA A 148 -16.07 10.39 2.06
CA ALA A 148 -16.09 8.94 1.91
C ALA A 148 -14.82 8.42 1.21
N VAL A 149 -14.42 8.99 0.07
CA VAL A 149 -13.19 8.59 -0.64
C VAL A 149 -11.94 8.81 0.22
N VAL A 150 -11.83 9.96 0.88
CA VAL A 150 -10.71 10.28 1.78
C VAL A 150 -10.67 9.30 2.96
N SER A 151 -11.82 8.98 3.55
CA SER A 151 -11.91 8.03 4.66
C SER A 151 -11.54 6.60 4.25
N HIS A 152 -11.87 6.19 3.02
CA HIS A 152 -11.47 4.90 2.47
C HIS A 152 -9.94 4.82 2.31
N LEU A 153 -9.33 5.83 1.68
CA LEU A 153 -7.88 5.90 1.48
C LEU A 153 -7.10 5.99 2.79
N THR A 154 -7.64 6.70 3.78
CA THR A 154 -7.06 6.80 5.13
C THR A 154 -7.52 5.68 6.07
N GLY A 155 -8.25 4.69 5.55
CA GLY A 155 -8.71 3.51 6.29
C GLY A 155 -7.56 2.58 6.66
N SER A 156 -7.73 1.82 7.74
CA SER A 156 -6.70 0.90 8.25
C SER A 156 -6.30 -0.16 7.21
N GLU A 157 -7.25 -0.65 6.40
CA GLU A 157 -6.98 -1.62 5.34
C GLU A 157 -5.99 -1.12 4.29
N VAL A 158 -6.28 0.03 3.67
CA VAL A 158 -5.45 0.62 2.60
C VAL A 158 -4.09 1.06 3.15
N MET A 159 -4.09 1.77 4.28
CA MET A 159 -2.87 2.28 4.90
C MET A 159 -1.93 1.15 5.34
N CYS A 160 -2.46 0.11 5.98
CA CYS A 160 -1.64 -1.04 6.39
C CYS A 160 -1.16 -1.86 5.19
N HIS A 161 -1.98 -1.98 4.12
CA HIS A 161 -1.56 -2.65 2.91
C HIS A 161 -0.35 -1.96 2.27
N VAL A 162 -0.42 -0.64 2.10
CA VAL A 162 0.69 0.16 1.56
C VAL A 162 1.90 0.10 2.49
N ALA A 163 1.71 0.25 3.80
CA ALA A 163 2.80 0.20 4.78
C ALA A 163 3.56 -1.14 4.74
N ARG A 164 2.86 -2.28 4.70
CA ARG A 164 3.47 -3.62 4.58
C ARG A 164 4.24 -3.79 3.27
N ASN A 165 3.68 -3.33 2.15
CA ASN A 165 4.36 -3.41 0.85
C ASN A 165 5.59 -2.51 0.78
N LEU A 166 5.64 -1.44 1.58
CA LEU A 166 6.80 -0.57 1.75
C LEU A 166 7.76 -1.03 2.86
N ALA A 167 7.54 -2.19 3.48
CA ALA A 167 8.33 -2.71 4.60
C ALA A 167 8.40 -1.73 5.80
N VAL A 168 7.36 -0.92 6.00
CA VAL A 168 7.25 -0.03 7.17
C VAL A 168 7.11 -0.87 8.43
N ASP A 169 6.36 -1.97 8.36
CA ASP A 169 6.13 -2.92 9.46
C ASP A 169 7.43 -3.53 10.01
N GLU A 170 8.43 -3.79 9.15
CA GLU A 170 9.74 -4.29 9.57
C GLU A 170 10.57 -3.27 10.37
N LEU A 171 10.36 -1.97 10.10
CA LEU A 171 11.06 -0.87 10.75
C LEU A 171 10.32 -0.34 11.98
N THR A 172 9.00 -0.56 12.07
CA THR A 172 8.20 -0.09 13.20
C THR A 172 8.67 -0.69 14.53
N MET A 173 8.92 0.18 15.51
CA MET A 173 9.17 -0.23 16.89
C MET A 173 7.84 -0.30 17.62
N SER A 174 7.35 -1.53 17.85
CA SER A 174 6.10 -1.85 18.54
C SER A 174 6.37 -2.86 19.67
N ALA A 175 5.56 -2.83 20.73
CA ALA A 175 5.64 -3.80 21.83
C ALA A 175 5.18 -5.21 21.41
N GLU A 176 4.17 -5.29 20.55
CA GLU A 176 3.58 -6.54 20.08
C GLU A 176 3.93 -6.81 18.61
N PHE A 177 4.06 -8.10 18.27
CA PHE A 177 4.30 -8.58 16.91
C PHE A 177 3.42 -9.79 16.60
N PRO A 178 2.67 -9.82 15.48
CA PRO A 178 2.60 -8.83 14.40
C PRO A 178 2.06 -7.47 14.86
N VAL A 179 2.47 -6.41 14.17
CA VAL A 179 2.11 -5.04 14.54
C VAL A 179 0.60 -4.82 14.33
N PRO A 180 -0.13 -4.35 15.36
CA PRO A 180 -1.54 -4.02 15.22
C PRO A 180 -1.79 -2.95 14.15
N ASP A 181 -2.87 -3.11 13.39
CA ASP A 181 -3.19 -2.24 12.24
C ASP A 181 -3.29 -0.75 12.62
N GLU A 182 -3.85 -0.44 13.79
CA GLU A 182 -3.95 0.95 14.27
C GLU A 182 -2.58 1.59 14.53
N ILE A 183 -1.63 0.80 15.05
CA ILE A 183 -0.27 1.24 15.29
C ILE A 183 0.46 1.41 13.95
N LEU A 184 0.32 0.44 13.05
CA LEU A 184 0.96 0.51 11.73
C LEU A 184 0.45 1.71 10.91
N LYS A 185 -0.87 1.93 10.89
CA LYS A 185 -1.48 3.12 10.28
C LYS A 185 -0.94 4.41 10.90
N GLY A 186 -0.82 4.47 12.23
CA GLY A 186 -0.26 5.60 12.94
C GLY A 186 1.20 5.88 12.57
N THR A 187 2.03 4.85 12.52
CA THR A 187 3.42 4.98 12.07
C THR A 187 3.53 5.46 10.63
N PHE A 188 2.66 4.98 9.74
CA PHE A 188 2.70 5.41 8.35
C PHE A 188 2.32 6.88 8.19
N PHE A 189 1.34 7.38 8.97
CA PHE A 189 1.10 8.83 9.06
C PHE A 189 2.30 9.59 9.62
N ALA A 190 2.98 9.06 10.64
CA ALA A 190 4.18 9.70 11.18
C ALA A 190 5.32 9.78 10.15
N VAL A 191 5.48 8.77 9.28
CA VAL A 191 6.44 8.80 8.17
C VAL A 191 6.10 9.92 7.17
N ILE A 192 4.82 10.09 6.83
CA ILE A 192 4.37 11.19 5.97
C ILE A 192 4.65 12.55 6.64
N GLY A 193 4.36 12.68 7.94
CA GLY A 193 4.66 13.89 8.71
C GLY A 193 6.16 14.19 8.77
N ALA A 194 6.99 13.17 8.91
CA ALA A 194 8.45 13.31 8.86
C ALA A 194 8.94 13.76 7.48
N LEU A 195 8.34 13.24 6.39
CA LEU A 195 8.67 13.64 5.02
C LEU A 195 8.35 15.12 4.79
N GLU A 196 7.18 15.56 5.25
CA GLU A 196 6.72 16.94 5.12
C GLU A 196 7.61 17.92 5.89
N GLN A 197 7.97 17.61 7.13
CA GLN A 197 8.89 18.44 7.91
C GLN A 197 10.31 18.48 7.31
N SER A 198 10.70 17.44 6.58
CA SER A 198 12.04 17.35 5.96
C SER A 198 12.13 18.12 4.64
N THR A 199 11.10 18.03 3.78
CA THR A 199 11.18 18.46 2.36
C THR A 199 10.17 19.55 1.98
N GLY A 200 9.26 19.92 2.88
CA GLY A 200 8.15 20.83 2.60
C GLY A 200 6.95 20.12 1.98
N SER A 201 5.90 20.85 1.62
CA SER A 201 4.58 20.28 1.27
C SER A 201 4.47 19.66 -0.13
N VAL A 202 5.35 20.00 -1.07
CA VAL A 202 5.20 19.57 -2.47
C VAL A 202 5.54 18.08 -2.67
N ARG A 203 6.68 17.63 -2.14
CA ARG A 203 7.16 16.24 -2.28
C ARG A 203 6.25 15.21 -1.59
N PRO A 204 5.82 15.42 -0.33
CA PRO A 204 4.86 14.51 0.32
C PRO A 204 3.52 14.44 -0.42
N GLY A 205 3.09 15.51 -1.08
CA GLY A 205 1.90 15.48 -1.94
C GLY A 205 2.06 14.52 -3.12
N LEU A 206 3.23 14.50 -3.77
CA LEU A 206 3.55 13.55 -4.83
C LEU A 206 3.66 12.12 -4.28
N PHE A 207 4.27 11.94 -3.11
CA PHE A 207 4.31 10.66 -2.42
C PHE A 207 2.90 10.10 -2.15
N ILE A 208 1.99 10.92 -1.62
CA ILE A 208 0.58 10.53 -1.38
C ILE A 208 -0.13 10.20 -2.70
N ARG A 209 0.10 10.99 -3.75
CA ARG A 209 -0.45 10.70 -5.09
C ARG A 209 0.03 9.35 -5.60
N ASP A 210 1.32 9.04 -5.47
CA ASP A 210 1.90 7.87 -6.11
C ASP A 210 1.62 6.57 -5.32
N PHE A 211 1.47 6.64 -4.00
CA PHE A 211 1.23 5.46 -3.15
C PHE A 211 -0.21 5.27 -2.68
N LEU A 212 -0.94 6.35 -2.37
CA LEU A 212 -2.31 6.27 -1.87
C LEU A 212 -3.35 6.42 -2.98
N VAL A 213 -3.23 7.44 -3.84
CA VAL A 213 -4.21 7.66 -4.93
C VAL A 213 -4.21 6.50 -5.93
N THR A 214 -3.07 5.84 -6.14
CA THR A 214 -2.98 4.63 -6.97
C THR A 214 -3.82 3.46 -6.46
N GLN A 215 -4.17 3.43 -5.16
CA GLN A 215 -5.07 2.42 -4.59
C GLN A 215 -6.53 2.58 -5.03
N LEU A 216 -6.89 3.74 -5.61
CA LEU A 216 -8.20 3.97 -6.21
C LEU A 216 -8.35 3.36 -7.61
N ILE A 217 -7.26 2.91 -8.24
CA ILE A 217 -7.33 2.34 -9.59
C ILE A 217 -8.17 1.07 -9.56
N GLY A 218 -9.23 1.03 -10.37
CA GLY A 218 -10.14 -0.11 -10.45
C GLY A 218 -11.14 -0.23 -9.30
N LYS A 219 -11.23 0.78 -8.42
CA LYS A 219 -12.27 0.86 -7.39
C LYS A 219 -13.46 1.67 -7.90
N ASP A 220 -14.68 1.19 -7.61
CA ASP A 220 -15.88 1.96 -7.89
C ASP A 220 -16.17 2.98 -6.79
N LEU A 221 -16.87 4.06 -7.14
CA LEU A 221 -17.25 5.10 -6.19
C LEU A 221 -18.11 4.55 -5.06
N PHE A 222 -19.09 3.69 -5.37
CA PHE A 222 -20.05 3.19 -4.38
C PHE A 222 -19.55 2.00 -3.56
N ASP A 223 -18.42 1.40 -3.95
CA ASP A 223 -17.69 0.46 -3.09
C ASP A 223 -17.07 1.19 -1.89
N MET A 224 -16.57 2.40 -2.13
CA MET A 224 -15.96 3.26 -1.11
C MET A 224 -17.02 4.07 -0.34
N TRP A 225 -18.00 4.60 -1.06
CA TRP A 225 -19.11 5.37 -0.51
C TRP A 225 -20.39 4.53 -0.50
N LYS A 226 -20.64 3.88 0.63
CA LYS A 226 -21.84 3.04 0.81
C LYS A 226 -23.09 3.89 0.96
N VAL A 227 -23.77 4.13 -0.16
CA VAL A 227 -25.06 4.83 -0.22
C VAL A 227 -26.19 3.84 0.00
N VAL A 228 -27.08 4.14 0.97
CA VAL A 228 -28.24 3.29 1.30
C VAL A 228 -29.34 3.37 0.25
N ASP A 229 -29.71 4.58 -0.16
CA ASP A 229 -30.75 4.81 -1.19
C ASP A 229 -30.19 5.68 -2.33
N PRO A 230 -29.75 5.05 -3.44
CA PRO A 230 -29.18 5.78 -4.57
C PRO A 230 -30.24 6.58 -5.34
N MET A 231 -31.52 6.18 -5.31
CA MET A 231 -32.57 6.89 -6.02
C MET A 231 -32.91 8.20 -5.33
N ALA A 232 -33.06 8.19 -4.00
CA ALA A 232 -33.28 9.41 -3.22
C ALA A 232 -32.12 10.40 -3.38
N LEU A 233 -30.88 9.91 -3.37
CA LEU A 233 -29.70 10.73 -3.61
C LEU A 233 -29.73 11.35 -5.02
N LEU A 234 -30.08 10.57 -6.05
CA LEU A 234 -30.21 11.06 -7.42
C LEU A 234 -31.29 12.14 -7.53
N VAL A 235 -32.44 11.95 -6.91
CA VAL A 235 -33.52 12.95 -6.88
C VAL A 235 -33.05 14.26 -6.22
N LYS A 236 -32.33 14.17 -5.11
CA LYS A 236 -31.74 15.33 -4.41
C LYS A 236 -30.78 16.08 -5.35
N GLU A 237 -29.86 15.38 -6.01
CA GLU A 237 -28.87 15.96 -6.92
C GLU A 237 -29.52 16.61 -8.15
N LEU A 238 -30.51 15.95 -8.77
CA LEU A 238 -31.23 16.49 -9.92
C LEU A 238 -32.03 17.74 -9.53
N SER A 239 -32.66 17.72 -8.36
CA SER A 239 -33.40 18.88 -7.83
C SER A 239 -32.46 20.07 -7.58
N CYS A 240 -31.29 19.84 -6.98
CA CYS A 240 -30.27 20.88 -6.78
C CYS A 240 -29.77 21.49 -8.10
N LYS A 241 -29.71 20.69 -9.17
CA LYS A 241 -29.30 21.15 -10.51
C LYS A 241 -30.45 21.72 -11.36
N GLY A 242 -31.68 21.73 -10.84
CA GLY A 242 -32.87 22.20 -11.56
C GLY A 242 -33.30 21.30 -12.73
N ILE A 243 -32.93 20.02 -12.69
CA ILE A 243 -33.28 19.01 -13.71
C ILE A 243 -34.59 18.33 -13.28
N ALA A 244 -35.46 18.00 -14.23
CA ALA A 244 -36.71 17.28 -13.95
C ALA A 244 -36.44 15.92 -13.29
N LEU A 245 -37.40 15.48 -12.46
CA LEU A 245 -37.30 14.22 -11.73
C LEU A 245 -37.16 13.02 -12.68
N PRO A 246 -36.39 12.00 -12.29
CA PRO A 246 -36.19 10.82 -13.11
C PRO A 246 -37.43 9.90 -13.07
N GLU A 247 -37.86 9.45 -14.24
CA GLU A 247 -38.87 8.41 -14.43
C GLU A 247 -38.20 7.07 -14.78
N PRO A 248 -38.33 6.03 -13.94
CA PRO A 248 -37.85 4.69 -14.28
C PRO A 248 -38.78 4.02 -15.29
N ARG A 249 -38.21 3.41 -16.33
CA ARG A 249 -38.92 2.63 -17.35
C ARG A 249 -38.16 1.35 -17.65
N LEU A 250 -38.89 0.23 -17.73
CA LEU A 250 -38.32 -1.02 -18.20
C LEU A 250 -38.02 -0.91 -19.72
N ILE A 251 -36.75 -1.07 -20.10
CA ILE A 251 -36.30 -1.02 -21.49
C ILE A 251 -36.32 -2.42 -22.10
N ARG A 252 -35.76 -3.40 -21.37
CA ARG A 252 -35.66 -4.80 -21.80
C ARG A 252 -35.86 -5.74 -20.62
N SER A 253 -36.39 -6.92 -20.89
CA SER A 253 -36.42 -8.02 -19.95
C SER A 253 -36.11 -9.33 -20.67
N ALA A 254 -35.49 -10.26 -19.96
CA ALA A 254 -35.14 -11.58 -20.48
C ALA A 254 -35.30 -12.62 -19.37
N GLY A 255 -35.97 -13.73 -19.67
CA GLY A 255 -36.11 -14.84 -18.73
C GLY A 255 -37.02 -14.54 -17.53
N ASP A 256 -38.03 -13.69 -17.68
CA ASP A 256 -38.93 -13.21 -16.60
C ASP A 256 -39.60 -14.35 -15.81
N SER A 257 -39.81 -15.51 -16.43
CA SER A 257 -40.39 -16.71 -15.79
C SER A 257 -39.35 -17.73 -15.31
N THR A 258 -38.06 -17.42 -15.43
CA THR A 258 -36.95 -18.30 -15.06
C THR A 258 -36.38 -17.93 -13.68
N VAL A 259 -35.51 -18.79 -13.15
CA VAL A 259 -34.80 -18.54 -11.88
C VAL A 259 -33.75 -17.42 -12.02
N LEU A 260 -33.29 -17.13 -13.25
CA LEU A 260 -32.24 -16.15 -13.53
C LEU A 260 -32.76 -15.08 -14.50
N PRO A 261 -33.77 -14.28 -14.10
CA PRO A 261 -34.26 -13.18 -14.92
C PRO A 261 -33.22 -12.06 -15.01
N LEU A 262 -33.28 -11.29 -16.11
CA LEU A 262 -32.44 -10.12 -16.34
C LEU A 262 -33.31 -8.96 -16.82
N TYR A 263 -33.35 -7.90 -16.04
CA TYR A 263 -34.08 -6.67 -16.35
C TYR A 263 -33.12 -5.54 -16.66
N PHE A 264 -33.46 -4.71 -17.64
CA PHE A 264 -32.79 -3.44 -17.91
C PHE A 264 -33.75 -2.30 -17.67
N VAL A 265 -33.47 -1.50 -16.65
CA VAL A 265 -34.25 -0.30 -16.31
C VAL A 265 -33.49 0.94 -16.79
N GLY A 266 -34.21 1.85 -17.44
CA GLY A 266 -33.72 3.15 -17.86
C GLY A 266 -34.33 4.27 -17.04
N LEU A 267 -33.52 5.25 -16.66
CA LEU A 267 -33.98 6.47 -16.01
C LEU A 267 -34.08 7.58 -17.05
N TYR A 268 -35.28 8.14 -17.22
CA TYR A 268 -35.55 9.23 -18.16
C TYR A 268 -35.86 10.51 -17.41
N SER A 269 -35.32 11.64 -17.86
CA SER A 269 -35.72 12.97 -17.39
C SER A 269 -36.04 13.82 -18.61
N ASP A 270 -37.21 14.45 -18.64
CA ASP A 270 -37.74 15.17 -19.82
C ASP A 270 -37.65 14.37 -21.13
N ARG A 271 -38.00 13.08 -21.06
CA ARG A 271 -37.94 12.11 -22.18
C ARG A 271 -36.52 11.84 -22.71
N LYS A 272 -35.47 12.28 -22.01
CA LYS A 272 -34.06 11.98 -22.32
C LYS A 272 -33.54 10.90 -21.39
N LEU A 273 -32.89 9.88 -21.94
CA LEU A 273 -32.28 8.80 -21.16
C LEU A 273 -31.05 9.34 -20.42
N LEU A 274 -31.07 9.31 -19.09
CA LEU A 274 -29.94 9.66 -18.23
C LEU A 274 -28.97 8.47 -18.12
N ALA A 275 -29.50 7.32 -17.72
CA ALA A 275 -28.74 6.12 -17.46
C ALA A 275 -29.61 4.87 -17.63
N GLN A 276 -28.95 3.73 -17.76
CA GLN A 276 -29.58 2.41 -17.76
C GLN A 276 -28.77 1.49 -16.86
N GLY A 277 -29.44 0.57 -16.17
CA GLY A 277 -28.83 -0.41 -15.27
C GLY A 277 -29.44 -1.79 -15.47
N PRO A 278 -28.62 -2.86 -15.51
CA PRO A 278 -29.11 -4.23 -15.44
C PRO A 278 -29.37 -4.65 -13.99
N GLY A 279 -30.25 -5.64 -13.79
CA GLY A 279 -30.46 -6.26 -12.49
C GLY A 279 -31.25 -7.57 -12.55
N GLU A 280 -31.13 -8.36 -11.50
CA GLU A 280 -31.88 -9.61 -11.31
C GLU A 280 -33.37 -9.37 -10.99
N THR A 281 -33.67 -8.24 -10.34
CA THR A 281 -35.05 -7.78 -10.11
C THR A 281 -35.23 -6.39 -10.71
N VAL A 282 -36.47 -5.98 -10.96
CA VAL A 282 -36.78 -4.63 -11.45
C VAL A 282 -36.26 -3.56 -10.48
N LEU A 283 -36.38 -3.79 -9.17
CA LEU A 283 -35.89 -2.89 -8.13
C LEU A 283 -34.35 -2.80 -8.13
N ALA A 284 -33.65 -3.94 -8.19
CA ALA A 284 -32.19 -3.95 -8.27
C ALA A 284 -31.68 -3.26 -9.55
N ALA A 285 -32.36 -3.46 -10.68
CA ALA A 285 -32.02 -2.79 -11.94
C ALA A 285 -32.26 -1.27 -11.86
N GLU A 286 -33.30 -0.83 -11.16
CA GLU A 286 -33.58 0.59 -10.89
C GLU A 286 -32.50 1.22 -10.00
N GLU A 287 -32.10 0.55 -8.92
CA GLU A 287 -31.02 1.00 -8.03
C GLU A 287 -29.69 1.12 -8.78
N GLU A 288 -29.34 0.12 -9.59
CA GLU A 288 -28.13 0.16 -10.42
C GLU A 288 -28.19 1.27 -11.47
N ALA A 289 -29.35 1.49 -12.10
CA ALA A 289 -29.53 2.60 -13.03
C ALA A 289 -29.31 3.95 -12.33
N ALA A 290 -29.76 4.09 -11.08
CA ALA A 290 -29.53 5.28 -10.27
C ALA A 290 -28.04 5.47 -9.93
N ARG A 291 -27.32 4.39 -9.56
CA ARG A 291 -25.86 4.43 -9.36
C ARG A 291 -25.12 4.84 -10.63
N VAL A 292 -25.49 4.29 -11.79
CA VAL A 292 -24.91 4.69 -13.08
C VAL A 292 -25.18 6.17 -13.38
N ALA A 293 -26.39 6.67 -13.11
CA ALA A 293 -26.72 8.08 -13.28
C ALA A 293 -25.85 8.99 -12.38
N LEU A 294 -25.72 8.65 -11.10
CA LEU A 294 -24.87 9.38 -10.16
C LEU A 294 -23.39 9.38 -10.58
N ARG A 295 -22.85 8.24 -11.01
CA ARG A 295 -21.47 8.15 -11.56
C ARG A 295 -21.25 9.12 -12.72
N LYS A 296 -22.22 9.21 -13.64
CA LYS A 296 -22.19 10.19 -14.74
C LYS A 296 -22.27 11.63 -14.23
N LEU A 297 -23.17 11.91 -13.28
CA LEU A 297 -23.35 13.26 -12.71
C LEU A 297 -22.10 13.76 -11.97
N TYR A 298 -21.36 12.86 -11.32
CA TYR A 298 -20.15 13.19 -10.57
C TYR A 298 -18.87 13.14 -11.42
N GLY A 299 -18.96 12.67 -12.67
CA GLY A 299 -17.79 12.47 -13.54
C GLY A 299 -16.91 11.26 -13.15
N TYR A 300 -17.34 10.43 -12.20
CA TYR A 300 -16.66 9.20 -11.79
C TYR A 300 -17.15 8.01 -12.64
N THR A 301 -17.02 8.14 -13.96
CA THR A 301 -17.34 7.04 -14.88
C THR A 301 -16.11 6.17 -15.15
N GLU A 302 -16.31 4.96 -15.65
CA GLU A 302 -15.22 4.08 -16.10
C GLU A 302 -14.50 4.66 -17.33
N ASN A 303 -15.22 5.37 -18.19
CA ASN A 303 -14.70 6.02 -19.39
C ASN A 303 -14.01 7.37 -19.11
N ARG A 304 -13.76 7.71 -17.85
CA ARG A 304 -13.08 8.94 -17.49
C ARG A 304 -11.63 8.93 -18.00
N ARG A 305 -11.06 10.13 -18.15
CA ARG A 305 -9.64 10.25 -18.45
C ARG A 305 -8.82 9.62 -17.30
N PRO A 306 -7.84 8.75 -17.60
CA PRO A 306 -6.91 8.26 -16.59
C PRO A 306 -6.18 9.41 -15.89
N TRP A 307 -5.81 9.20 -14.63
CA TRP A 307 -5.06 10.21 -13.89
C TRP A 307 -3.69 10.46 -14.51
N ASP A 308 -3.31 11.73 -14.51
CA ASP A 308 -2.01 12.16 -15.00
C ASP A 308 -0.99 12.09 -13.85
N PHE A 309 -0.11 11.10 -13.91
CA PHE A 309 0.99 10.91 -12.96
C PHE A 309 2.32 11.53 -13.43
N SER A 310 2.31 12.30 -14.53
CA SER A 310 3.50 13.01 -15.00
C SER A 310 4.04 13.98 -13.94
N THR A 311 5.32 14.31 -14.04
CA THR A 311 5.94 15.25 -13.12
C THR A 311 5.43 16.68 -13.40
N PRO A 312 5.36 17.56 -12.38
CA PRO A 312 4.94 18.95 -12.59
C PRO A 312 5.76 19.68 -13.67
N THR A 313 7.04 19.35 -13.81
CA THR A 313 7.93 19.89 -14.85
C THR A 313 7.54 19.44 -16.26
N GLU A 314 7.11 18.19 -16.43
CA GLU A 314 6.60 17.67 -17.71
C GLU A 314 5.21 18.23 -18.05
N GLN A 315 4.38 18.47 -17.05
CA GLN A 315 3.06 19.11 -17.22
C GLN A 315 3.17 20.54 -17.75
N LEU A 316 4.17 21.30 -17.28
CA LEU A 316 4.48 22.65 -17.77
C LEU A 316 5.02 22.65 -19.20
N GLN A 317 5.73 21.59 -19.62
CA GLN A 317 6.33 21.48 -20.95
C GLN A 317 5.36 20.95 -22.02
N ASN A 318 4.32 20.21 -21.63
CA ASN A 318 3.29 19.68 -22.53
C ASN A 318 1.87 20.21 -22.21
N PRO A 319 1.59 21.51 -22.42
CA PRO A 319 0.24 22.07 -22.22
C PRO A 319 -0.82 21.52 -23.19
N ARG A 320 -0.41 20.77 -24.23
CA ARG A 320 -1.31 20.20 -25.26
C ARG A 320 -2.36 19.23 -24.73
N ALA A 321 -2.19 18.68 -23.52
CA ALA A 321 -3.16 17.78 -22.92
C ALA A 321 -4.22 18.49 -22.06
N GLN A 322 -4.05 19.78 -21.74
CA GLN A 322 -5.01 20.57 -20.95
C GLN A 322 -5.95 21.42 -21.83
N ALA A 323 -5.65 21.60 -23.12
CA ALA A 323 -6.45 22.44 -24.02
C ALA A 323 -7.71 21.76 -24.59
N LEU A 324 -7.93 20.47 -24.33
CA LEU A 324 -9.12 19.73 -24.79
C LEU A 324 -10.28 19.74 -23.77
N THR A 325 -10.13 20.44 -22.64
CA THR A 325 -11.14 20.52 -21.56
C THR A 325 -12.05 21.74 -21.64
N SER A 326 -11.97 22.53 -22.70
CA SER A 326 -12.91 23.62 -23.00
C SER A 326 -13.57 23.36 -24.36
N GLY A 327 -14.51 22.42 -24.39
CA GLY A 327 -15.28 22.04 -25.58
C GLY A 327 -16.53 21.28 -25.19
#